data_AF-A0A9C8H6G1-F1
#
_entry.id   AF-A0A9C8H6G1-F1
#
_cell.length_a   1.000
_cell.length_b   1.000
_cell.length_c   1.000
_cell.angle_alpha   90.00
_cell.angle_beta   90.00
_cell.angle_gamma   90.00
#
_symmetry.space_group_name_H-M   'P 1'
#
loop_
_entity.id
_entity.type
_entity.pdbx_description
1 polymer ?
#
loop_
_entity_poly.entity_id
_entity_poly.type
_entity_poly.pdbx_seq_one_letter_code
_entity_poly.pdbx_strand_id
1 'polypeptide(L)' 'KYGNGPEQIARWARSRDGREVLSCAGIDPNERVVTGLMEFVARGVRTSVALSREESERRQAREAEAA' A
#
# COMPACT_ATOMS: atom_id res chain seq x y z
N LYS A 1 12.62 3.46 5.05
CA LYS A 1 11.52 3.88 4.15
C LYS A 1 10.91 2.62 3.51
N TYR A 2 10.00 1.92 4.20
CA TYR A 2 9.55 0.58 3.80
C TYR A 2 8.05 0.55 3.48
N GLY A 3 7.59 1.41 2.56
CA GLY A 3 6.20 1.39 2.07
C GLY A 3 6.20 1.42 0.57
N ASN A 4 5.45 0.50 -0.04
CA ASN A 4 5.33 0.28 -1.47
C ASN A 4 5.14 1.59 -2.24
N GLY A 5 6.17 2.03 -2.96
CA GLY A 5 6.17 3.30 -3.69
C GLY A 5 5.13 3.35 -4.82
N PRO A 6 4.95 4.53 -5.46
CA PRO A 6 4.00 4.72 -6.55
C PRO A 6 4.17 3.70 -7.68
N GLU A 7 5.40 3.26 -7.95
CA GLU A 7 5.68 2.23 -8.96
C GLU A 7 5.14 0.85 -8.57
N GLN A 8 5.14 0.50 -7.28
CA GLN A 8 4.63 -0.77 -6.81
C GLN A 8 3.11 -0.84 -6.90
N ILE A 9 2.39 0.24 -6.54
CA ILE A 9 0.93 0.28 -6.70
C ILE A 9 0.54 0.25 -8.18
N ALA A 10 1.33 0.91 -9.05
CA ALA A 10 1.11 0.86 -10.49
C ALA A 10 1.28 -0.56 -11.06
N ARG A 11 2.33 -1.26 -10.63
CA ARG A 11 2.55 -2.66 -11.02
C ARG A 11 1.43 -3.56 -10.53
N TRP A 12 0.98 -3.40 -9.29
CA TRP A 12 -0.13 -4.18 -8.74
C TRP A 12 -1.45 -3.90 -9.47
N ALA A 13 -1.81 -2.64 -9.69
CA ALA A 13 -3.05 -2.25 -10.38
C ALA A 13 -3.11 -2.76 -11.85
N ARG A 14 -1.95 -2.98 -12.48
CA ARG A 14 -1.84 -3.60 -13.81
C ARG A 14 -1.78 -5.13 -13.79
N SER A 15 -1.55 -5.74 -12.63
CA SER A 15 -1.52 -7.19 -12.47
C SER A 15 -2.92 -7.78 -12.55
N ARG A 16 -3.00 -9.09 -12.80
CA ARG A 16 -4.29 -9.80 -12.82
C ARG A 16 -5.05 -9.64 -11.50
N ASP A 17 -4.38 -9.90 -10.38
CA ASP A 17 -4.95 -9.78 -9.04
C ASP A 17 -5.50 -8.36 -8.79
N GLY A 18 -4.68 -7.33 -9.06
CA GLY A 18 -5.12 -5.95 -8.88
C GLY A 18 -6.30 -5.55 -9.76
N ARG A 19 -6.35 -6.04 -11.01
CA ARG A 19 -7.50 -5.82 -11.90
C ARG A 19 -8.77 -6.51 -11.39
N GLU A 20 -8.66 -7.73 -10.87
CA GLU A 20 -9.80 -8.45 -10.29
C GLU A 20 -10.32 -7.71 -9.04
N VAL A 21 -9.43 -7.26 -8.16
CA VAL A 21 -9.80 -6.46 -6.97
C VAL A 21 -10.49 -5.15 -7.36
N LEU A 22 -9.94 -4.40 -8.32
CA LEU A 22 -10.54 -3.14 -8.79
C LEU A 22 -11.93 -3.38 -9.39
N SER A 23 -12.07 -4.43 -10.20
CA SER A 23 -13.36 -4.80 -10.79
C SER A 23 -14.39 -5.19 -9.73
N CYS A 24 -13.99 -5.97 -8.72
CA CYS A 24 -14.83 -6.31 -7.56
C CYS A 24 -15.26 -5.08 -6.75
N ALA A 25 -14.43 -4.03 -6.73
CA ALA A 25 -14.75 -2.75 -6.11
C ALA A 25 -15.60 -1.83 -7.01
N GLY A 26 -15.99 -2.26 -8.22
CA GLY A 26 -16.74 -1.47 -9.19
C GLY A 26 -15.90 -0.41 -9.90
N ILE A 27 -14.57 -0.54 -9.87
CA ILE A 27 -13.63 0.38 -10.51
C ILE A 27 -13.12 -0.25 -11.80
N ASP A 28 -13.34 0.43 -12.93
CA ASP A 28 -12.80 0.01 -14.23
C ASP A 28 -11.27 0.14 -14.25
N PRO A 29 -10.51 -0.94 -14.48
CA PRO A 29 -9.05 -0.90 -14.48
C PRO A 29 -8.52 -0.24 -15.76
N ASN A 30 -8.17 1.04 -15.65
CA ASN A 30 -7.58 1.82 -16.74
C ASN A 30 -6.44 2.72 -16.25
N GLU A 31 -5.74 3.37 -17.18
CA GLU A 31 -4.58 4.20 -16.83
C GLU A 31 -4.95 5.40 -15.95
N ARG A 32 -6.18 5.94 -16.02
CA ARG A 32 -6.62 7.00 -15.10
C ARG A 32 -6.65 6.53 -13.65
N VAL A 33 -7.14 5.32 -13.41
CA VAL A 33 -7.15 4.71 -12.07
C VAL A 33 -5.72 4.47 -11.59
N VAL A 34 -4.86 3.93 -12.46
CA VAL A 34 -3.45 3.68 -12.13
C VAL A 34 -2.75 5.00 -11.75
N THR A 35 -2.86 6.05 -12.56
CA THR A 35 -2.27 7.37 -12.28
C THR A 35 -2.84 7.97 -10.99
N GLY A 36 -4.15 7.87 -10.77
CA GLY A 36 -4.79 8.36 -9.54
C GLY A 36 -4.27 7.65 -8.28
N LEU A 37 -4.09 6.32 -8.34
CA LEU A 37 -3.50 5.52 -7.25
C LEU A 37 -2.02 5.89 -7.02
N MET A 38 -1.25 6.10 -8.08
CA MET A 38 0.13 6.55 -7.98
C MET A 38 0.22 7.93 -7.31
N GLU A 39 -0.61 8.90 -7.73
CA GLU A 39 -0.65 10.22 -7.12
C GLU A 39 -1.09 10.16 -5.66
N PHE A 40 -2.07 9.34 -5.33
CA PHE A 40 -2.56 9.15 -3.97
C PHE A 40 -1.46 8.63 -3.04
N VAL A 41 -0.72 7.60 -3.48
CA VAL A 41 0.43 7.03 -2.75
C VAL A 41 1.58 8.03 -2.68
N ALA A 42 1.88 8.76 -3.77
CA ALA A 42 2.93 9.77 -3.82
C ALA A 42 2.68 10.94 -2.87
N ARG A 43 1.41 11.34 -2.70
CA ARG A 43 0.99 12.35 -1.71
C ARG A 43 1.07 11.84 -0.27
N GLY A 44 1.37 10.56 -0.06
CA GLY A 44 1.47 9.96 1.28
C GLY A 44 0.14 10.00 2.05
N VAL A 45 -0.99 10.05 1.33
CA VAL A 45 -2.32 10.07 1.93
C VAL A 45 -2.59 8.70 2.54
N ARG A 46 -2.32 8.60 3.84
CA ARG A 46 -2.53 7.40 4.65
C ARG A 46 -4.03 7.29 5.00
N THR A 47 -4.83 6.69 4.12
CA THR A 47 -6.14 6.14 4.54
C THR A 47 -5.87 5.02 5.53
N SER A 48 -6.08 5.31 6.82
CA SER A 48 -5.93 4.40 7.95
C SER A 48 -4.49 4.00 8.31
N VAL A 49 -3.99 4.67 9.35
CA VAL A 49 -3.09 4.06 10.32
C VAL A 49 -3.82 2.86 10.96
N ALA A 50 -3.48 1.66 10.52
CA ALA A 50 -3.62 0.45 11.32
C ALA A 50 -2.31 -0.32 11.24
N LEU A 51 -1.38 0.07 12.12
CA LEU A 51 -0.52 -0.86 12.85
C LEU A 51 0.10 -2.03 12.04
N SER A 52 1.34 -1.93 11.56
CA SER A 52 2.15 -3.16 11.46
C SER A 52 3.66 -3.03 11.26
N ARG A 53 4.22 -1.86 10.91
CA ARG A 53 5.69 -1.74 10.79
C ARG A 53 6.29 -0.98 11.97
N GLU A 54 5.92 0.27 12.20
CA GLU A 54 6.57 1.06 13.25
C GLU A 54 6.27 0.59 14.70
N GLU A 55 5.04 0.14 15.00
CA GLU A 55 4.73 -0.46 16.32
C GLU A 55 5.21 -1.92 16.45
N SER A 56 5.21 -2.71 15.36
CA SER A 56 5.73 -4.09 15.40
C SER A 56 7.25 -4.10 15.57
N GLU A 57 7.96 -3.19 14.91
CA GLU A 57 9.40 -3.00 15.07
C GLU A 57 9.72 -2.46 16.47
N ARG A 58 8.93 -1.54 17.02
CA ARG A 58 9.11 -1.08 18.42
C ARG A 58 8.83 -2.17 19.45
N ARG A 59 7.82 -3.01 19.25
CA ARG A 59 7.50 -4.13 20.15
C ARG A 59 8.57 -5.21 20.06
N GLN A 60 8.98 -5.61 18.85
CA GLN A 60 10.09 -6.56 18.66
C GLN A 60 11.42 -6.04 19.21
N ALA A 61 11.72 -4.75 19.05
CA ALA A 61 12.93 -4.15 19.62
C ALA A 61 12.89 -4.12 21.15
N ARG A 62 11.74 -3.81 21.76
CA ARG A 62 11.58 -3.85 23.23
C ARG A 62 11.61 -5.28 23.79
N GLU A 63 11.04 -6.25 23.08
CA GLU A 63 11.10 -7.67 23.47
C GLU A 63 12.52 -8.25 23.29
N ALA A 64 13.29 -7.77 22.30
CA ALA A 64 14.70 -8.15 22.11
C ALA A 64 15.67 -7.48 23.09
N GLU A 65 15.32 -6.32 23.66
CA GLU A 65 16.12 -5.62 24.69
C GLU A 65 15.85 -6.17 26.11
N ALA A 66 14.72 -6.87 26.30
CA ALA A 66 14.30 -7.42 27.59
C ALA A 66 14.59 -8.92 27.77
N ALA A 67 15.24 -9.58 26.80
CA ALA A 67 15.67 -10.98 26.82
C ALA A 67 17.20 -11.09 26.82
#